data_AF-A0A559QHE8-F1
#
_entry.id   AF-A0A559QHE8-F1
#
_cell.length_a   1.000
_cell.length_b   1.000
_cell.length_c   1.000
_cell.angle_alpha   90.00
_cell.angle_beta   90.00
_cell.angle_gamma   90.00
#
_symmetry.space_group_name_H-M   'P 1'
#
loop_
_entity.id
_entity.type
_entity.pdbx_description
1 polymer ?
#
loop_
_entity_poly.entity_id
_entity_poly.type
_entity_poly.pdbx_seq_one_letter_code
_entity_poly.pdbx_strand_id
1 'polypeptide(L)'
;MLKLLICALLLSIAAPLTLADQIYKHVDEDGNVTYSDEPQHQEAQKIELKPINTAPAIEIKPTEAPKQVVLEAEPDIKYDLRIATPKPEQRFGPKDKMLSVVMLTNHQLEENHFFQVYLDGQAYEGTTKSNNVNIQLNLPLRGQHTLYAAIVDGAGVHLEQCPPVTFFVIRPKATPRATPY
;
A
#
# COMPACT_ATOMS: atom_id res chain seq x y z
N MET A 1 2.83 54.91 18.36
CA MET A 1 3.24 54.61 16.97
C MET A 1 4.13 53.35 16.85
N LEU A 2 4.82 52.90 17.91
CA LEU A 2 5.61 51.64 17.90
C LEU A 2 4.75 50.34 17.93
N LYS A 3 3.55 50.39 18.52
CA LYS A 3 2.65 49.22 18.66
C LYS A 3 1.95 48.78 17.37
N LEU A 4 1.72 49.70 16.43
CA LEU A 4 1.12 49.40 15.11
C LEU A 4 2.10 48.70 14.16
N LEU A 5 3.40 48.94 14.33
CA LEU A 5 4.46 48.29 13.55
C LEU A 5 4.68 46.83 13.96
N ILE A 6 4.43 46.49 15.23
CA ILE A 6 4.59 45.13 15.76
C ILE A 6 3.46 44.21 15.27
N CYS A 7 2.23 44.72 15.15
CA CYS A 7 1.10 43.94 14.62
C CYS A 7 1.21 43.64 13.12
N ALA A 8 1.83 44.52 12.33
CA ALA A 8 2.07 44.28 10.90
C ALA A 8 3.16 43.23 10.65
N LEU A 9 4.13 43.09 11.57
CA LEU A 9 5.21 42.12 11.45
C LEU A 9 4.78 40.68 11.83
N LEU A 10 3.77 40.55 12.69
CA LEU A 10 3.26 39.25 13.16
C LEU A 10 2.27 38.57 12.20
N LEU A 11 1.73 39.27 11.19
CA LEU A 11 0.72 38.72 10.28
C LEU A 11 1.31 38.08 9.00
N SER A 12 2.64 38.09 8.84
CA SER A 12 3.29 37.65 7.59
C SER A 12 3.85 36.22 7.61
N ILE A 13 3.55 35.42 8.64
CA ILE A 13 4.18 34.09 8.87
C ILE A 13 3.24 32.90 8.54
N ALA A 14 1.99 33.13 8.15
CA ALA A 14 1.06 32.05 7.83
C ALA A 14 0.86 31.87 6.31
N ALA A 15 1.84 31.26 5.64
CA ALA A 15 1.63 30.64 4.32
C ALA A 15 2.13 29.19 4.37
N PRO A 16 1.26 28.17 4.23
CA PRO A 16 1.73 26.80 4.05
C PRO A 16 2.27 26.65 2.62
N LEU A 17 3.59 26.51 2.50
CA LEU A 17 4.23 26.01 1.29
C LEU A 17 3.82 24.54 1.11
N THR A 18 2.96 24.27 0.15
CA THR A 18 2.74 22.90 -0.36
C THR A 18 3.91 22.53 -1.26
N LEU A 19 4.96 21.93 -0.69
CA LEU A 19 6.01 21.27 -1.46
C LEU A 19 5.48 19.89 -1.86
N ALA A 20 5.05 19.77 -3.11
CA ALA A 20 4.79 18.48 -3.74
C ALA A 20 6.15 17.86 -4.08
N ASP A 21 6.56 16.87 -3.29
CA ASP A 21 7.79 16.10 -3.51
C ASP A 21 7.62 15.26 -4.78
N GLN A 22 8.21 15.73 -5.88
CA GLN A 22 8.18 15.04 -7.16
C GLN A 22 9.38 14.09 -7.21
N ILE A 23 9.12 12.80 -7.01
CA ILE A 23 10.13 11.75 -7.08
C ILE A 23 10.41 11.45 -8.56
N TYR A 24 11.64 11.67 -9.01
CA TYR A 24 12.07 11.40 -10.38
C TYR A 24 12.76 10.03 -10.46
N LYS A 25 12.30 9.18 -11.38
CA LYS A 25 12.91 7.87 -11.66
C LYS A 25 13.90 8.02 -12.81
N HIS A 26 15.17 7.72 -12.55
CA HIS A 26 16.19 7.58 -13.59
C HIS A 26 16.55 6.10 -13.79
N VAL A 27 16.68 5.69 -15.05
CA VAL A 27 17.13 4.35 -15.44
C VAL A 27 18.44 4.56 -16.21
N ASP A 28 19.54 4.02 -15.70
CA ASP A 28 20.82 4.06 -16.40
C ASP A 28 20.90 3.01 -17.51
N GLU A 29 21.97 3.08 -18.32
CA GLU A 29 22.17 2.21 -19.49
C GLU A 29 22.34 0.72 -19.13
N ASP A 30 22.57 0.41 -17.85
CA ASP A 30 22.72 -0.94 -17.30
C ASP A 30 21.43 -1.45 -16.61
N GLY A 31 20.35 -0.66 -16.61
CA GLY A 31 19.03 -1.05 -16.09
C GLY A 31 18.88 -0.90 -14.58
N ASN A 32 19.81 -0.24 -13.88
CA ASN A 32 19.70 0.02 -12.46
C ASN A 32 18.84 1.25 -12.19
N VAL A 33 17.97 1.15 -11.18
CA VAL A 33 17.04 2.22 -10.80
C VAL A 33 17.55 2.88 -9.53
N THR A 34 17.91 4.16 -9.63
CA THR A 34 18.30 4.98 -8.49
C THR A 34 17.30 6.13 -8.31
N TYR A 35 16.83 6.31 -7.07
CA TYR A 35 15.91 7.40 -6.70
C TYR A 35 16.72 8.52 -6.04
N SER A 36 16.52 9.77 -6.48
CA SER A 36 17.24 10.95 -5.97
C SER A 36 16.33 12.18 -5.91
N ASP A 37 16.46 12.97 -4.83
CA ASP A 37 15.60 14.12 -4.52
C ASP A 37 16.23 15.49 -4.87
N GLU A 38 17.30 15.55 -5.69
CA GLU A 38 17.91 16.83 -6.11
C GLU A 38 18.08 16.97 -7.64
N PRO A 39 17.64 18.09 -8.26
CA PRO A 39 17.89 18.36 -9.66
C PRO A 39 19.28 18.98 -9.84
N GLN A 40 20.23 18.20 -10.36
CA GLN A 40 21.49 18.77 -10.85
C GLN A 40 21.33 19.18 -12.32
N HIS A 41 21.37 20.49 -12.57
CA HIS A 41 21.58 21.07 -13.89
C HIS A 41 22.93 21.77 -13.89
N GLN A 42 23.86 21.37 -14.78
CA GLN A 42 24.78 22.28 -15.47
C GLN A 42 25.14 21.74 -16.88
N GLU A 43 24.54 22.40 -17.87
CA GLU A 43 24.98 22.85 -19.21
C GLU A 43 26.15 22.22 -20.01
N ALA A 44 25.97 22.34 -21.34
CA ALA A 44 26.93 22.32 -22.48
C ALA A 44 27.13 20.95 -23.17
N GLN A 45 27.22 20.80 -24.51
CA GLN A 45 27.42 21.73 -25.63
C GLN A 45 27.00 21.03 -26.95
N LYS A 46 26.58 21.79 -27.97
CA LYS A 46 26.27 21.30 -29.32
C LYS A 46 27.58 20.87 -30.03
N ILE A 47 27.71 19.58 -30.39
CA ILE A 47 28.83 19.07 -31.20
C ILE A 47 28.29 18.62 -32.57
N GLU A 48 28.81 19.20 -33.64
CA GLU A 48 28.57 18.79 -35.03
C GLU A 48 29.33 17.51 -35.36
N LEU A 49 28.61 16.44 -35.71
CA LEU A 49 29.20 15.20 -36.19
C LEU A 49 29.51 15.33 -37.69
N LYS A 50 30.77 15.08 -38.05
CA LYS A 50 31.24 14.98 -39.46
C LYS A 50 30.57 13.78 -40.15
N PRO A 51 30.38 13.81 -41.49
CA PRO A 51 29.70 12.72 -42.20
C PRO A 51 30.46 11.39 -42.04
N ILE A 52 29.72 10.34 -41.69
CA ILE A 52 30.22 8.98 -41.54
C ILE A 52 30.46 8.36 -42.93
N ASN A 53 31.61 7.71 -43.11
CA ASN A 53 31.89 6.89 -44.30
C ASN A 53 30.97 5.67 -44.30
N THR A 54 30.24 5.45 -45.40
CA THR A 54 29.36 4.30 -45.59
C THR A 54 30.11 3.17 -46.27
N ALA A 55 30.10 1.97 -45.67
CA ALA A 55 30.47 0.72 -46.35
C ALA A 55 29.20 0.02 -46.87
N PRO A 56 29.23 -0.67 -48.03
CA PRO A 56 28.04 -1.31 -48.59
C PRO A 56 27.56 -2.50 -47.74
N ALA A 57 26.23 -2.65 -47.68
CA ALA A 57 25.54 -3.66 -46.89
C ALA A 57 25.74 -5.08 -47.46
N ILE A 58 25.94 -6.05 -46.57
CA ILE A 58 25.83 -7.48 -46.89
C ILE A 58 24.34 -7.85 -46.81
N GLU A 59 23.80 -8.43 -47.88
CA GLU A 59 22.43 -8.95 -47.89
C GLU A 59 22.31 -10.15 -46.96
N ILE A 60 21.66 -9.96 -45.82
CA ILE A 60 21.26 -11.04 -44.91
C ILE A 60 19.85 -11.45 -45.31
N LYS A 61 19.66 -12.71 -45.72
CA LYS A 61 18.34 -13.27 -45.99
C LYS A 61 17.47 -13.20 -44.72
N PRO A 62 16.24 -12.69 -44.76
CA PRO A 62 15.37 -12.67 -43.58
C PRO A 62 15.02 -14.09 -43.13
N THR A 63 15.54 -14.48 -41.97
CA THR A 63 14.95 -15.54 -41.15
C THR A 63 13.58 -15.08 -40.69
N GLU A 64 12.57 -15.95 -40.78
CA GLU A 64 11.20 -15.67 -40.31
C GLU A 64 11.24 -15.10 -38.88
N ALA A 65 10.61 -13.94 -38.70
CA ALA A 65 10.46 -13.33 -37.40
C ALA A 65 9.72 -14.30 -36.45
N PRO A 66 10.17 -14.47 -35.19
CA PRO A 66 9.39 -15.22 -34.23
C PRO A 66 8.04 -14.53 -34.10
N LYS A 67 6.98 -15.28 -34.39
CA LYS A 67 5.60 -14.86 -34.23
C LYS A 67 5.46 -14.30 -32.81
N GLN A 68 5.22 -13.00 -32.69
CA GLN A 68 4.86 -12.41 -31.40
C GLN A 68 3.62 -13.16 -30.92
N VAL A 69 3.81 -14.00 -29.92
CA VAL A 69 2.70 -14.54 -29.15
C VAL A 69 2.15 -13.32 -28.45
N VAL A 70 1.05 -12.79 -28.98
CA VAL A 70 0.19 -11.89 -28.22
C VAL A 70 -0.29 -12.75 -27.06
N LEU A 71 0.37 -12.63 -25.91
CA LEU A 71 -0.19 -13.07 -24.66
C LEU A 71 -1.47 -12.26 -24.53
N GLU A 72 -2.61 -12.91 -24.74
CA GLU A 72 -3.90 -12.34 -24.40
C GLU A 72 -3.79 -11.93 -22.92
N ALA A 73 -3.74 -10.63 -22.69
CA ALA A 73 -3.74 -10.09 -21.34
C ALA A 73 -5.00 -10.66 -20.66
N GLU A 74 -4.79 -11.42 -19.59
CA GLU A 74 -5.89 -11.93 -18.78
C GLU A 74 -6.79 -10.74 -18.42
N PRO A 75 -8.12 -10.92 -18.42
CA PRO A 75 -9.01 -9.84 -18.07
C PRO A 75 -8.62 -9.27 -16.70
N ASP A 76 -8.56 -7.94 -16.59
CA ASP A 76 -8.33 -7.25 -15.32
C ASP A 76 -9.50 -7.56 -14.37
N ILE A 77 -9.33 -8.59 -13.55
CA ILE A 77 -10.35 -9.07 -12.63
C ILE A 77 -10.47 -8.08 -11.47
N LYS A 78 -11.64 -7.45 -11.35
CA LYS A 78 -11.94 -6.47 -10.30
C LYS A 78 -12.70 -7.10 -9.14
N TYR A 79 -12.06 -7.16 -7.99
CA TYR A 79 -12.64 -7.67 -6.76
C TYR A 79 -13.55 -6.64 -6.08
N ASP A 80 -14.65 -7.11 -5.50
CA ASP A 80 -15.43 -6.38 -4.49
C ASP A 80 -15.17 -7.03 -3.14
N LEU A 81 -14.11 -6.56 -2.47
CA LEU A 81 -13.67 -7.10 -1.18
C LEU A 81 -14.40 -6.41 -0.03
N ARG A 82 -14.97 -7.20 0.88
CA ARG A 82 -15.55 -6.70 2.13
C ARG A 82 -15.37 -7.67 3.29
N ILE A 83 -15.33 -7.11 4.50
CA ILE A 83 -15.34 -7.87 5.75
C ILE A 83 -16.79 -8.10 6.19
N ALA A 84 -17.17 -9.35 6.37
CA ALA A 84 -18.47 -9.75 6.90
C ALA A 84 -18.49 -9.85 8.43
N THR A 85 -17.36 -10.27 9.01
CA THR A 85 -17.14 -10.36 10.46
C THR A 85 -15.74 -9.84 10.77
N PRO A 86 -15.56 -8.99 11.80
CA PRO A 86 -16.59 -8.47 12.70
C PRO A 86 -17.52 -7.45 12.02
N LYS A 87 -18.68 -7.22 12.64
CA LYS A 87 -19.51 -6.07 12.29
C LYS A 87 -18.86 -4.77 12.80
N PRO A 88 -19.13 -3.61 12.16
CA PRO A 88 -18.73 -2.32 12.70
C PRO A 88 -19.14 -2.16 14.16
N GLU A 89 -18.20 -1.69 14.98
CA GLU A 89 -18.33 -1.48 16.43
C GLU A 89 -18.67 -2.73 17.25
N GLN A 90 -18.47 -3.94 16.70
CA GLN A 90 -18.66 -5.17 17.46
C GLN A 90 -17.77 -5.19 18.70
N ARG A 91 -18.34 -5.63 19.82
CA ARG A 91 -17.66 -5.65 21.12
C ARG A 91 -17.44 -7.08 21.57
N PHE A 92 -16.18 -7.40 21.88
CA PHE A 92 -15.76 -8.68 22.42
C PHE A 92 -15.53 -8.54 23.92
N GLY A 93 -16.18 -9.41 24.69
CA GLY A 93 -16.08 -9.45 26.14
C GLY A 93 -14.88 -10.28 26.62
N PRO A 94 -14.61 -10.30 27.93
CA PRO A 94 -13.48 -11.05 28.51
C PRO A 94 -13.50 -12.58 28.28
N LYS A 95 -14.68 -13.13 27.96
CA LYS A 95 -14.89 -14.54 27.66
C LYS A 95 -14.54 -14.89 26.21
N ASP A 96 -14.60 -13.92 25.31
CA ASP A 96 -14.24 -14.11 23.92
C ASP A 96 -12.73 -14.23 23.81
N LYS A 97 -12.26 -15.31 23.18
CA LYS A 97 -10.82 -15.59 23.03
C LYS A 97 -10.33 -15.41 21.61
N MET A 98 -11.24 -15.39 20.66
CA MET A 98 -10.93 -15.42 19.24
C MET A 98 -11.94 -14.57 18.47
N LEU A 99 -11.42 -13.73 17.58
CA LEU A 99 -12.18 -13.04 16.56
C LEU A 99 -11.96 -13.78 15.24
N SER A 100 -13.05 -14.19 14.61
CA SER A 100 -13.00 -14.77 13.26
C SER A 100 -13.26 -13.68 12.23
N VAL A 101 -12.23 -13.33 11.47
CA VAL A 101 -12.30 -12.38 10.36
C VAL A 101 -12.78 -13.12 9.13
N VAL A 102 -13.97 -12.80 8.65
CA VAL A 102 -14.56 -13.41 7.44
C VAL A 102 -14.59 -12.38 6.34
N MET A 103 -13.92 -12.70 5.23
CA MET A 103 -13.84 -11.88 4.03
C MET A 103 -14.75 -12.44 2.94
N LEU A 104 -15.36 -11.55 2.17
CA LEU A 104 -16.21 -11.89 1.04
C LEU A 104 -15.74 -11.14 -0.20
N THR A 105 -15.81 -11.83 -1.33
CA THR A 105 -15.51 -11.32 -2.67
C THR A 105 -16.65 -11.67 -3.62
N ASN A 106 -16.77 -10.95 -4.73
CA ASN A 106 -17.75 -11.19 -5.80
C ASN A 106 -17.42 -12.43 -6.66
N HIS A 107 -16.19 -12.93 -6.62
CA HIS A 107 -15.75 -14.16 -7.27
C HIS A 107 -14.57 -14.76 -6.50
N GLN A 108 -14.18 -15.98 -6.87
CA GLN A 108 -13.06 -16.69 -6.23
C GLN A 108 -11.73 -15.99 -6.53
N LEU A 109 -10.78 -16.05 -5.58
CA LEU A 109 -9.43 -15.53 -5.83
C LEU A 109 -8.74 -16.30 -6.95
N GLU A 110 -8.01 -15.59 -7.81
CA GLU A 110 -7.15 -16.20 -8.81
C GLU A 110 -6.02 -17.01 -8.17
N GLU A 111 -5.40 -17.88 -8.95
CA GLU A 111 -4.38 -18.82 -8.47
C GLU A 111 -3.17 -18.11 -7.82
N ASN A 112 -2.83 -16.91 -8.28
CA ASN A 112 -1.73 -16.11 -7.72
C ASN A 112 -2.17 -14.96 -6.79
N HIS A 113 -3.44 -14.89 -6.37
CA HIS A 113 -3.95 -13.83 -5.49
C HIS A 113 -4.26 -14.32 -4.08
N PHE A 114 -3.98 -13.53 -3.05
CA PHE A 114 -4.12 -13.94 -1.65
C PHE A 114 -4.78 -12.85 -0.81
N PHE A 115 -5.51 -13.25 0.23
CA PHE A 115 -5.95 -12.32 1.26
C PHE A 115 -4.80 -11.97 2.21
N GLN A 116 -4.70 -10.70 2.59
CA GLN A 116 -3.90 -10.23 3.71
C GLN A 116 -4.78 -9.43 4.66
N VAL A 117 -4.82 -9.81 5.93
CA VAL A 117 -5.52 -9.05 6.97
C VAL A 117 -4.54 -8.08 7.60
N TYR A 118 -5.03 -6.89 7.91
CA TYR A 118 -4.30 -5.86 8.63
C TYR A 118 -5.04 -5.51 9.92
N LEU A 119 -4.29 -5.42 11.01
CA LEU A 119 -4.76 -5.04 12.34
C LEU A 119 -3.98 -3.81 12.79
N ASP A 120 -4.68 -2.70 13.03
CA ASP A 120 -4.12 -1.40 13.39
C ASP A 120 -3.02 -0.93 12.41
N GLY A 121 -3.21 -1.21 11.12
CA GLY A 121 -2.29 -0.85 10.03
C GLY A 121 -1.13 -1.82 9.82
N GLN A 122 -0.98 -2.84 10.65
CA GLN A 122 0.07 -3.85 10.54
C GLN A 122 -0.48 -5.14 9.94
N ALA A 123 0.29 -5.77 9.05
CA ALA A 123 -0.06 -7.08 8.50
C ALA A 123 -0.19 -8.10 9.65
N TYR A 124 -1.37 -8.69 9.77
CA TYR A 124 -1.64 -9.76 10.72
C TYR A 124 -1.31 -11.09 10.08
N GLU A 125 -0.26 -11.75 10.59
CA GLU A 125 0.28 -12.99 10.01
C GLU A 125 0.62 -12.84 8.51
N GLY A 126 0.75 -13.96 7.80
CA GLY A 126 1.02 -13.96 6.36
C GLY A 126 -0.23 -13.96 5.49
N THR A 127 -0.01 -13.92 4.18
CA THR A 127 -1.07 -14.02 3.17
C THR A 127 -1.72 -15.41 3.16
N THR A 128 -3.00 -15.50 2.83
CA THR A 128 -3.74 -16.77 2.82
C THR A 128 -4.75 -16.87 1.67
N LYS A 129 -5.05 -18.09 1.22
CA LYS A 129 -6.18 -18.39 0.32
C LYS A 129 -7.52 -18.52 1.04
N SER A 130 -7.48 -18.73 2.36
CA SER A 130 -8.68 -18.85 3.18
C SER A 130 -9.35 -17.50 3.32
N ASN A 131 -10.66 -17.44 3.07
CA ASN A 131 -11.44 -16.23 3.35
C ASN A 131 -11.76 -16.06 4.85
N ASN A 132 -11.19 -16.91 5.70
CA ASN A 132 -11.32 -16.87 7.15
C ASN A 132 -9.94 -16.82 7.83
N VAL A 133 -9.74 -15.84 8.71
CA VAL A 133 -8.54 -15.65 9.53
C VAL A 133 -8.96 -15.48 10.98
N ASN A 134 -8.27 -16.14 11.91
CA ASN A 134 -8.59 -16.06 13.32
C ASN A 134 -7.55 -15.20 14.07
N ILE A 135 -8.02 -14.19 14.79
CA ILE A 135 -7.20 -13.29 15.62
C ILE A 135 -7.43 -13.63 17.09
N GLN A 136 -6.35 -13.84 17.84
CA GLN A 136 -6.44 -14.08 19.28
C GLN A 136 -6.72 -12.78 20.04
N LEU A 137 -7.77 -12.79 20.86
CA LEU A 137 -8.19 -11.65 21.68
C LEU A 137 -7.54 -11.72 23.08
N ASN A 138 -6.22 -11.54 23.14
CA ASN A 138 -5.43 -11.63 24.38
C ASN A 138 -5.12 -10.23 24.97
N LEU A 139 -4.36 -10.20 26.06
CA LEU A 139 -4.13 -8.99 26.86
C LEU A 139 -3.51 -7.78 26.12
N PRO A 140 -2.63 -7.92 25.10
CA PRO A 140 -2.19 -6.76 24.33
C PRO A 140 -3.30 -6.16 23.45
N LEU A 141 -4.29 -6.96 23.03
CA LEU A 141 -5.33 -6.53 22.08
C LEU A 141 -6.59 -5.99 22.78
N ARG A 142 -6.43 -5.12 23.78
CA ARG A 142 -7.55 -4.51 24.52
C ARG A 142 -7.82 -3.09 24.03
N GLY A 143 -9.08 -2.69 24.06
CA GLY A 143 -9.50 -1.36 23.67
C GLY A 143 -10.12 -1.34 22.28
N GLN A 144 -9.95 -0.22 21.58
CA GLN A 144 -10.42 -0.04 20.20
C GLN A 144 -9.35 -0.51 19.24
N HIS A 145 -9.76 -1.27 18.23
CA HIS A 145 -8.89 -1.74 17.16
C HIS A 145 -9.57 -1.54 15.81
N THR A 146 -8.76 -1.38 14.77
CA THR A 146 -9.24 -1.29 13.39
C THR A 146 -8.67 -2.43 12.59
N LEU A 147 -9.52 -3.12 11.83
CA LEU A 147 -9.07 -4.08 10.83
C LEU A 147 -9.45 -3.65 9.42
N TYR A 148 -8.67 -4.09 8.44
CA TYR A 148 -9.07 -4.13 7.05
C TYR A 148 -8.43 -5.35 6.38
N ALA A 149 -8.89 -5.69 5.19
CA ALA A 149 -8.32 -6.74 4.38
C ALA A 149 -7.92 -6.17 3.02
N ALA A 150 -6.89 -6.76 2.43
CA ALA A 150 -6.48 -6.53 1.06
C ALA A 150 -6.37 -7.86 0.32
N ILE A 151 -6.48 -7.79 -1.00
CA ILE A 151 -6.06 -8.85 -1.91
C ILE A 151 -4.70 -8.43 -2.49
N VAL A 152 -3.74 -9.34 -2.43
CA VAL A 152 -2.38 -9.13 -2.93
C VAL A 152 -2.00 -10.21 -3.93
N ASP A 153 -1.11 -9.89 -4.87
CA ASP A 153 -0.54 -10.90 -5.78
C ASP A 153 0.58 -11.73 -5.13
N GLY A 154 1.18 -12.65 -5.88
CA GLY A 154 2.29 -13.48 -5.42
C GLY A 154 3.59 -12.71 -5.12
N ALA A 155 3.71 -11.46 -5.57
CA ALA A 155 4.81 -10.55 -5.25
C ALA A 155 4.47 -9.62 -4.05
N GLY A 156 3.25 -9.69 -3.52
CA GLY A 156 2.77 -8.86 -2.41
C GLY A 156 2.24 -7.49 -2.85
N VAL A 157 2.03 -7.26 -4.15
CA VAL A 157 1.44 -6.02 -4.67
C VAL A 157 -0.04 -5.98 -4.30
N HIS A 158 -0.51 -4.85 -3.76
CA HIS A 158 -1.93 -4.64 -3.46
C HIS A 158 -2.75 -4.51 -4.74
N LEU A 159 -3.76 -5.37 -4.87
CA LEU A 159 -4.69 -5.40 -5.99
C LEU A 159 -6.04 -4.76 -5.63
N GLU A 160 -6.53 -5.01 -4.42
CA GLU A 160 -7.80 -4.47 -3.91
C GLU A 160 -7.75 -4.32 -2.38
N GLN A 161 -8.48 -3.36 -1.83
CA GLN A 161 -8.55 -3.13 -0.38
C GLN A 161 -9.96 -2.76 0.06
N CYS A 162 -10.47 -3.43 1.11
CA CYS A 162 -11.77 -3.08 1.66
C CYS A 162 -11.69 -1.86 2.60
N PRO A 163 -12.82 -1.18 2.84
CA PRO A 163 -12.92 -0.19 3.91
C PRO A 163 -12.58 -0.79 5.29
N PRO A 164 -11.98 0.00 6.19
CA PRO A 164 -11.68 -0.46 7.54
C PRO A 164 -12.93 -0.63 8.41
N VAL A 165 -12.87 -1.61 9.31
CA VAL A 165 -13.89 -1.91 10.31
C VAL A 165 -13.28 -1.75 11.71
N THR A 166 -13.93 -0.95 12.55
CA THR A 166 -13.54 -0.77 13.95
C THR A 166 -14.26 -1.78 14.84
N PHE A 167 -13.57 -2.37 15.81
CA PHE A 167 -14.14 -3.23 16.84
C PHE A 167 -13.51 -2.93 18.21
N PHE A 168 -14.11 -3.47 19.28
CA PHE A 168 -13.66 -3.22 20.65
C PHE A 168 -13.46 -4.51 21.44
N VAL A 169 -12.43 -4.55 22.28
CA VAL A 169 -12.15 -5.65 23.21
C VAL A 169 -12.19 -5.12 24.64
N ILE A 170 -13.13 -5.64 25.43
CA ILE A 170 -13.48 -5.12 26.76
C ILE A 170 -12.66 -5.81 27.86
N ARG A 171 -12.16 -5.01 28.80
CA ARG A 171 -11.51 -5.50 30.03
C ARG A 171 -12.52 -6.11 31.01
N PRO A 172 -12.15 -7.17 31.76
CA PRO A 172 -12.92 -7.57 32.94
C PRO A 172 -13.08 -6.38 33.88
N LYS A 173 -14.28 -6.21 34.44
CA LYS A 173 -14.46 -5.28 35.57
C LYS A 173 -13.62 -5.80 36.73
N ALA A 174 -12.87 -4.92 37.38
CA ALA A 174 -12.18 -5.29 38.61
C ALA A 174 -13.25 -5.58 39.67
N THR A 175 -13.28 -6.81 40.18
CA THR A 175 -14.13 -7.13 41.34
C THR A 175 -13.51 -6.44 42.57
N PRO A 176 -14.28 -5.66 43.35
CA PRO A 176 -13.76 -5.09 44.58
C PRO A 176 -13.25 -6.22 45.48
N ARG A 177 -12.07 -6.03 46.06
CA ARG A 177 -11.55 -6.96 47.06
C ARG A 177 -12.52 -6.95 48.24
N ALA A 178 -13.00 -8.11 48.68
CA ALA A 178 -13.81 -8.19 49.89
C ALA A 178 -13.00 -7.55 51.04
N THR A 179 -13.57 -6.55 51.71
CA THR A 179 -13.00 -6.00 52.94
C THR A 179 -13.02 -7.09 54.00
N PRO A 180 -11.87 -7.53 54.54
CA PRO A 180 -11.88 -8.41 55.70
C PRO A 180 -12.52 -7.63 56.88
N TYR A 181 -13.48 -8.28 57.54
CA TYR A 181 -14.09 -7.80 58.79
C TYR A 181 -13.18 -8.11 59.98
#